data_AF-A0A943YHM4-F1
#
_entry.id   AF-A0A943YHM4-F1
#
_cell.length_a   1.000
_cell.length_b   1.000
_cell.length_c   1.000
_cell.angle_alpha   90.00
_cell.angle_beta   90.00
_cell.angle_gamma   90.00
#
_symmetry.space_group_name_H-M   'P 1'
#
loop_
_entity.id
_entity.type
_entity.pdbx_description
1 polymer ?
#
loop_
_entity_poly.entity_id
_entity_poly.type
_entity_poly.pdbx_seq_one_letter_code
_entity_poly.pdbx_strand_id
1 'polypeptide(L)'
;LDSHDTERFLTRVGGDRRREAMALSVMFFFPGMPMLFAGDEIGTEGGYDPDCRRCFRWERESWDMELYALVQHLAALRRDPCLARGGCRVSESGGVVTIERAHGARRMILHMNPSDTALAAPDGTEIEPWGTVILEKEM
;
A
#
# COMPACT_ATOMS: atom_id res chain seq x y z
N LEU A 1 3.39 9.07 2.41
CA LEU A 1 2.47 8.86 3.55
C LEU A 1 2.87 9.76 4.72
N ASP A 2 4.16 9.99 4.83
CA ASP A 2 4.87 10.82 5.78
C ASP A 2 6.02 11.55 5.05
N SER A 3 6.87 12.23 5.82
CA SER A 3 8.09 12.88 5.35
C SER A 3 9.02 13.19 6.53
N HIS A 4 10.11 13.89 6.27
CA HIS A 4 11.01 14.43 7.30
C HIS A 4 10.38 15.46 8.27
N ASP A 5 9.14 15.90 8.02
CA ASP A 5 8.40 16.88 8.82
C ASP A 5 7.14 16.28 9.49
N THR A 6 7.00 14.95 9.46
CA THR A 6 5.90 14.23 10.12
C THR A 6 6.43 13.02 10.87
N GLU A 7 5.64 12.46 11.79
CA GLU A 7 5.89 11.11 12.28
C GLU A 7 5.88 10.09 11.14
N ARG A 8 6.59 8.97 11.31
CA ARG A 8 6.51 7.85 10.37
C ARG A 8 5.14 7.19 10.44
N PHE A 9 4.60 6.81 9.29
CA PHE A 9 3.25 6.26 9.19
C PHE A 9 3.10 5.00 10.05
N LEU A 10 4.10 4.11 10.05
CA LEU A 10 4.12 2.91 10.88
C LEU A 10 3.94 3.24 12.37
N THR A 11 4.61 4.28 12.86
CA THR A 11 4.45 4.76 14.25
C THR A 11 3.06 5.33 14.48
N ARG A 12 2.53 6.11 13.53
CA ARG A 12 1.18 6.69 13.61
C ARG A 12 0.09 5.62 13.71
N VAL A 13 0.28 4.49 13.04
CA VAL A 13 -0.66 3.35 13.08
C VAL A 13 -0.35 2.35 14.20
N GLY A 14 0.48 2.72 15.18
CA GLY A 14 0.76 1.91 16.37
C GLY A 14 1.63 0.68 16.10
N GLY A 15 2.48 0.73 15.07
CA GLY A 15 3.33 -0.40 14.67
C GLY A 15 2.61 -1.49 13.88
N ASP A 16 1.35 -1.27 13.47
CA ASP A 16 0.60 -2.25 12.69
C ASP A 16 1.07 -2.27 11.22
N ARG A 17 1.94 -3.24 10.92
CA ARG A 17 2.52 -3.48 9.59
C ARG A 17 1.48 -3.73 8.50
N ARG A 18 0.32 -4.28 8.86
CA ARG A 18 -0.76 -4.52 7.88
C ARG A 18 -1.35 -3.20 7.40
N ARG A 19 -1.47 -2.22 8.31
CA ARG A 19 -1.94 -0.87 7.99
C ARG A 19 -0.92 -0.10 7.15
N GLU A 20 0.37 -0.25 7.45
CA GLU A 20 1.47 0.26 6.61
C GLU A 20 1.39 -0.33 5.19
N ALA A 21 1.33 -1.66 5.07
CA ALA A 21 1.21 -2.36 3.79
C ALA A 21 -0.01 -1.91 2.97
N MET A 22 -1.17 -1.76 3.62
CA MET A 22 -2.37 -1.24 2.97
C MET A 22 -2.19 0.20 2.47
N ALA A 23 -1.64 1.08 3.31
CA ALA A 23 -1.42 2.48 2.94
C ALA A 23 -0.40 2.63 1.80
N LEU A 24 0.67 1.82 1.79
CA LEU A 24 1.60 1.73 0.68
C LEU A 24 0.87 1.28 -0.60
N SER A 25 0.05 0.23 -0.52
CA SER A 25 -0.73 -0.26 -1.66
C SER A 25 -1.63 0.83 -2.23
N VAL A 26 -2.34 1.59 -1.38
CA VAL A 26 -3.13 2.76 -1.79
C VAL A 26 -2.26 3.80 -2.49
N MET A 27 -1.11 4.18 -1.90
CA MET A 27 -0.22 5.19 -2.47
C MET A 27 0.26 4.83 -3.87
N PHE A 28 0.57 3.55 -4.13
CA PHE A 28 0.98 3.08 -5.46
C PHE A 28 -0.19 2.92 -6.45
N PHE A 29 -1.39 2.62 -5.95
CA PHE A 29 -2.59 2.50 -6.80
C PHE A 29 -3.28 3.83 -7.10
N PHE A 30 -3.03 4.88 -6.32
CA PHE A 30 -3.66 6.18 -6.56
C PHE A 30 -3.02 6.92 -7.74
N PRO A 31 -3.78 7.76 -8.49
CA PRO A 31 -3.20 8.62 -9.52
C PRO A 31 -2.15 9.58 -8.96
N GLY A 32 -1.13 9.88 -9.77
CA GLY A 32 0.00 10.73 -9.37
C GLY A 32 1.28 9.92 -9.14
N MET A 33 2.31 10.60 -8.63
CA MET A 33 3.62 9.99 -8.38
C MET A 33 3.70 9.52 -6.92
N PRO A 34 3.82 8.21 -6.64
CA PRO A 34 4.05 7.74 -5.28
C PRO A 34 5.42 8.23 -4.80
N MET A 35 5.49 8.64 -3.54
CA MET A 35 6.72 9.11 -2.89
C MET A 35 6.90 8.33 -1.59
N LEU A 36 8.04 7.64 -1.48
CA LEU A 36 8.39 6.81 -0.35
C LEU A 36 9.48 7.49 0.46
N PHE A 37 9.33 7.55 1.79
CA PHE A 37 10.36 8.10 2.66
C PHE A 37 11.34 6.99 3.06
N ALA A 38 12.63 7.27 2.99
CA ALA A 38 13.66 6.25 3.19
C ALA A 38 13.52 5.60 4.57
N GLY A 39 13.39 4.28 4.58
CA GLY A 39 13.20 3.48 5.78
C GLY A 39 11.79 2.89 5.91
N ASP A 40 10.79 3.45 5.25
CA ASP A 40 9.41 2.92 5.32
C ASP A 40 9.33 1.53 4.69
N GLU A 41 10.06 1.31 3.60
CA GLU A 41 10.14 0.03 2.89
C GLU A 41 10.78 -1.10 3.71
N ILE A 42 11.44 -0.76 4.82
CA ILE A 42 12.07 -1.73 5.73
C ILE A 42 11.43 -1.70 7.13
N GLY A 43 10.27 -1.03 7.29
CA GLY A 43 9.55 -0.93 8.55
C GLY A 43 10.27 -0.08 9.60
N THR A 44 10.73 1.11 9.22
CA THR A 44 11.32 2.06 10.17
C THR A 44 10.23 2.79 10.94
N GLU A 45 10.32 2.76 12.26
CA GLU A 45 9.48 3.57 13.16
C GLU A 45 10.21 4.85 13.56
N GLY A 46 9.44 5.91 13.86
CA GLY A 46 9.92 7.18 14.38
C GLY A 46 8.76 8.14 14.66
N GLY A 47 8.79 8.81 15.80
CA GLY A 47 7.88 9.90 16.15
C GLY A 47 8.14 11.17 15.32
N TYR A 48 7.62 12.30 15.77
CA TYR A 48 7.82 13.60 15.10
C TYR A 48 9.30 14.02 15.05
N ASP A 49 9.66 15.00 14.20
CA ASP A 49 11.02 15.56 14.11
C ASP A 49 11.59 15.85 15.52
N PRO A 50 12.77 15.29 15.88
CA PRO A 50 13.78 14.63 15.04
C PRO A 50 13.69 13.11 14.90
N ASP A 51 12.76 12.45 15.57
CA ASP A 51 12.74 10.99 15.63
C ASP A 51 12.38 10.33 14.29
N CYS A 52 11.64 11.02 13.40
CA CYS A 52 11.39 10.53 12.04
C CYS A 52 12.67 10.43 11.18
N ARG A 53 13.74 11.14 11.57
CA ARG A 53 15.02 11.24 10.85
C ARG A 53 16.07 10.23 11.29
N ARG A 54 15.64 9.09 11.87
CA ARG A 54 16.54 7.97 12.21
C ARG A 54 17.37 7.52 11.01
N CYS A 55 18.60 7.10 11.28
CA CYS A 55 19.49 6.56 10.28
C CYS A 55 18.88 5.32 9.62
N PHE A 56 19.10 5.19 8.32
CA PHE A 56 18.73 3.99 7.58
C PHE A 56 19.50 2.77 8.13
N ARG A 57 18.80 1.68 8.41
CA ARG A 57 19.41 0.42 8.88
C ARG A 57 19.97 -0.31 7.68
N TRP A 58 21.28 -0.51 7.60
CA TRP A 58 21.91 -1.16 6.43
C TRP A 58 22.00 -2.67 6.58
N GLU A 59 21.91 -3.17 7.82
CA GLU A 59 21.91 -4.59 8.17
C GLU A 59 20.56 -5.20 7.75
N ARG A 60 20.60 -6.02 6.70
CA ARG A 60 19.40 -6.54 6.04
C ARG A 60 18.57 -7.46 6.94
N GLU A 61 19.20 -8.06 7.94
CA GLU A 61 18.58 -8.88 8.97
C GLU A 61 17.61 -8.07 9.85
N SER A 62 17.74 -6.74 9.88
CA SER A 62 16.86 -5.84 10.62
C SER A 62 15.66 -5.35 9.82
N TRP A 63 15.56 -5.72 8.54
CA TRP A 63 14.52 -5.22 7.64
C TRP A 63 13.23 -6.03 7.80
N ASP A 64 12.10 -5.34 7.66
CA ASP A 64 10.86 -6.01 7.31
C ASP A 64 10.91 -6.46 5.85
N MET A 65 11.26 -7.72 5.62
CA MET A 65 11.40 -8.28 4.29
C MET A 65 10.06 -8.45 3.56
N GLU A 66 8.94 -8.52 4.27
CA GLU A 66 7.60 -8.58 3.66
C GLU A 66 7.19 -7.22 3.11
N LEU A 67 7.38 -6.15 3.89
CA LEU A 67 7.17 -4.78 3.42
C LEU A 67 8.12 -4.44 2.27
N TYR A 68 9.38 -4.86 2.36
CA TYR A 68 10.36 -4.62 1.30
C TYR A 68 9.94 -5.30 -0.01
N ALA A 69 9.54 -6.58 0.06
CA ALA A 69 9.04 -7.32 -1.10
C ALA A 69 7.76 -6.69 -1.68
N LEU A 70 6.84 -6.24 -0.82
CA LEU A 70 5.63 -5.54 -1.23
C LEU A 70 5.94 -4.25 -2.00
N VAL A 71 6.81 -3.40 -1.47
CA VAL A 71 7.21 -2.14 -2.14
C VAL A 71 7.85 -2.43 -3.50
N GLN A 72 8.71 -3.44 -3.60
CA GLN A 72 9.30 -3.86 -4.88
C GLN A 72 8.23 -4.30 -5.88
N HIS A 73 7.26 -5.11 -5.43
CA HIS A 73 6.15 -5.56 -6.25
C HIS A 73 5.28 -4.39 -6.73
N LEU A 74 4.89 -3.49 -5.83
CA LEU A 74 4.10 -2.29 -6.15
C LEU A 74 4.84 -1.36 -7.13
N ALA A 75 6.14 -1.15 -6.93
CA ALA A 75 6.96 -0.36 -7.84
C ALA A 75 7.08 -0.99 -9.23
N ALA A 76 7.09 -2.32 -9.32
CA ALA A 76 7.04 -3.02 -10.61
C ALA A 76 5.69 -2.85 -11.30
N LEU A 77 4.57 -3.06 -10.59
CA LEU A 77 3.21 -2.85 -11.10
C LEU A 77 2.99 -1.41 -11.57
N ARG A 78 3.56 -0.43 -10.88
CA ARG A 78 3.40 1.00 -11.17
C ARG A 78 3.86 1.40 -12.58
N ARG A 79 4.67 0.56 -13.22
CA ARG A 79 5.15 0.73 -14.61
C ARG A 79 4.08 0.38 -15.65
N ASP A 80 3.05 -0.38 -15.26
CA ASP A 80 1.95 -0.73 -16.16
C ASP A 80 1.11 0.51 -16.51
N PRO A 81 0.68 0.67 -17.77
CA PRO A 81 -0.18 1.78 -18.18
C PRO A 81 -1.44 1.98 -17.33
N CYS A 82 -2.02 0.91 -16.76
CA CYS A 82 -3.19 0.99 -15.88
C CYS A 82 -2.88 1.87 -14.66
N LEU A 83 -1.79 1.59 -13.93
CA LEU A 83 -1.40 2.39 -12.76
C LEU A 83 -0.72 3.71 -13.17
N ALA A 84 -0.04 3.73 -14.32
CA ALA A 84 0.72 4.90 -14.76
C ALA A 84 -0.12 6.08 -15.20
N ARG A 85 -1.17 5.81 -15.97
CA ARG A 85 -2.02 6.85 -16.57
C ARG A 85 -3.47 6.43 -16.74
N GLY A 86 -3.82 5.20 -16.36
CA GLY A 86 -5.19 4.71 -16.44
C GLY A 86 -6.13 5.50 -15.53
N GLY A 87 -7.41 5.52 -15.93
CA GLY A 87 -8.48 6.11 -15.14
C GLY A 87 -8.58 5.43 -13.78
N CYS A 88 -9.10 6.15 -12.78
CA CYS A 88 -9.20 5.67 -11.41
C CYS A 88 -10.63 5.73 -10.93
N ARG A 89 -11.12 4.61 -10.39
CA ARG A 89 -12.43 4.52 -9.74
C ARG A 89 -12.24 3.94 -8.34
N VAL A 90 -12.83 4.61 -7.36
CA VAL A 90 -12.87 4.14 -5.98
C VAL A 90 -14.32 3.79 -5.65
N SER A 91 -14.53 2.65 -5.01
CA SER A 91 -15.85 2.19 -4.58
C SER A 91 -15.75 1.42 -3.27
N GLU A 92 -16.87 1.30 -2.57
CA GLU A 92 -17.01 0.50 -1.35
C GLU A 92 -18.21 -0.44 -1.51
N SER A 93 -18.08 -1.66 -0.99
CA SER A 93 -19.18 -2.60 -0.88
C SER A 93 -18.92 -3.59 0.25
N GLY A 94 -19.86 -3.67 1.21
CA GLY A 94 -19.79 -4.64 2.30
C GLY A 94 -18.60 -4.45 3.25
N GLY A 95 -18.08 -3.23 3.36
CA GLY A 95 -16.87 -2.89 4.11
C GLY A 95 -15.58 -2.99 3.31
N VAL A 96 -15.60 -3.60 2.12
CA VAL A 96 -14.42 -3.71 1.24
C VAL A 96 -14.30 -2.45 0.39
N VAL A 97 -13.18 -1.75 0.53
CA VAL A 97 -12.83 -0.60 -0.31
C VAL A 97 -12.02 -1.09 -1.51
N THR A 98 -12.36 -0.61 -2.71
CA THR A 98 -11.74 -1.03 -3.96
C THR A 98 -11.22 0.16 -4.75
N ILE A 99 -9.96 0.09 -5.21
CA ILE A 99 -9.40 1.00 -6.20
C ILE A 99 -9.21 0.24 -7.51
N GLU A 100 -9.91 0.66 -8.55
CA GLU A 100 -9.77 0.13 -9.91
C GLU A 100 -9.03 1.13 -10.78
N ARG A 101 -8.00 0.66 -11.47
CA ARG A 101 -7.20 1.42 -12.44
C ARG A 101 -7.32 0.77 -13.81
N ALA A 102 -7.79 1.51 -14.82
CA ALA A 102 -8.10 0.94 -16.14
C ALA A 102 -7.43 1.72 -17.29
N HIS A 103 -6.86 1.01 -18.25
CA HIS A 103 -6.27 1.58 -19.46
C HIS A 103 -6.41 0.62 -20.65
N GLY A 104 -7.19 1.03 -21.66
CA GLY A 104 -7.56 0.14 -22.78
C GLY A 104 -8.49 -0.98 -22.31
N ALA A 105 -8.23 -2.20 -22.75
CA ALA A 105 -8.97 -3.40 -22.34
C ALA A 105 -8.42 -4.05 -21.05
N ARG A 106 -7.52 -3.40 -20.32
CA ARG A 106 -6.93 -3.93 -19.09
C ARG A 106 -7.38 -3.14 -17.87
N ARG A 107 -7.54 -3.84 -16.76
CA ARG A 107 -7.77 -3.25 -15.44
C ARG A 107 -6.92 -3.92 -14.36
N MET A 108 -6.48 -3.12 -13.42
CA MET A 108 -5.86 -3.54 -12.17
C MET A 108 -6.78 -3.13 -11.02
N ILE A 109 -7.01 -4.05 -10.09
CA ILE A 109 -7.96 -3.88 -8.99
C ILE A 109 -7.20 -4.11 -7.70
N LEU A 110 -7.31 -3.18 -6.76
CA LEU A 110 -6.87 -3.33 -5.38
C LEU A 110 -8.11 -3.40 -4.49
N HIS A 111 -8.36 -4.55 -3.89
CA HIS A 111 -9.33 -4.69 -2.81
C HIS A 111 -8.64 -4.54 -1.45
N MET A 112 -9.32 -3.89 -0.51
CA MET A 112 -8.81 -3.59 0.82
C MET A 112 -9.89 -3.86 1.86
N ASN A 113 -9.51 -4.52 2.95
CA ASN A 113 -10.38 -4.77 4.09
C ASN A 113 -9.90 -3.94 5.30
N PRO A 114 -10.39 -2.70 5.50
CA PRO A 114 -10.03 -1.86 6.64
C PRO A 114 -10.82 -2.21 7.92
N SER A 115 -11.07 -3.50 8.18
CA SER A 115 -11.79 -3.98 9.36
C SER A 115 -10.98 -5.04 10.13
N ASP A 116 -11.43 -5.34 11.35
CA ASP A 116 -10.83 -6.36 12.22
C ASP A 116 -11.39 -7.78 11.99
N THR A 117 -12.22 -7.97 10.95
CA THR A 117 -12.81 -9.26 10.57
C THR A 117 -12.55 -9.57 9.10
N ALA A 118 -12.43 -10.84 8.73
CA ALA A 118 -12.32 -11.22 7.32
C ALA A 118 -13.59 -10.83 6.55
N LEU A 119 -13.42 -10.32 5.33
CA LEU A 119 -14.50 -9.90 4.43
C LEU A 119 -14.32 -10.52 3.05
N ALA A 120 -15.40 -10.58 2.28
CA ALA A 120 -15.37 -10.97 0.87
C ALA A 120 -15.64 -9.76 -0.02
N ALA A 121 -14.80 -9.57 -1.04
CA ALA A 121 -15.03 -8.57 -2.09
C ALA A 121 -16.24 -8.93 -2.95
N PRO A 122 -16.79 -7.99 -3.75
CA PRO A 122 -17.93 -8.25 -4.63
C PRO A 122 -17.74 -9.38 -5.65
N ASP A 123 -16.50 -9.74 -5.97
CA ASP A 123 -16.18 -10.85 -6.85
C ASP A 123 -15.90 -12.18 -6.13
N GLY A 124 -16.17 -12.23 -4.82
CA GLY A 124 -15.99 -13.41 -3.97
C GLY A 124 -14.59 -13.57 -3.40
N THR A 125 -13.65 -12.67 -3.70
CA THR A 125 -12.28 -12.72 -3.15
C THR A 125 -12.31 -12.52 -1.64
N GLU A 126 -11.83 -13.50 -0.87
CA GLU A 126 -11.66 -13.37 0.58
C GLU A 126 -10.45 -12.50 0.92
N ILE A 127 -10.60 -11.63 1.92
CA ILE A 127 -9.57 -10.68 2.35
C ILE A 127 -9.50 -10.68 3.87
N GLU A 128 -8.33 -11.04 4.39
CA GLU A 128 -8.03 -11.01 5.83
C GLU A 128 -8.20 -9.61 6.44
N PRO A 129 -8.39 -9.49 7.77
CA PRO A 129 -8.41 -8.21 8.46
C PRO A 129 -7.20 -7.34 8.14
N TRP A 130 -7.42 -6.08 7.79
CA TRP A 130 -6.38 -5.14 7.32
C TRP A 130 -5.58 -5.64 6.10
N GLY A 131 -6.10 -6.63 5.38
CA GLY A 131 -5.48 -7.22 4.20
C GLY A 131 -5.79 -6.47 2.91
N THR A 132 -4.99 -6.76 1.89
CA THR A 132 -5.17 -6.26 0.53
C THR A 132 -4.98 -7.37 -0.50
N VAL A 133 -5.78 -7.36 -1.57
CA VAL A 133 -5.61 -8.26 -2.71
C VAL A 133 -5.55 -7.46 -4.00
N ILE A 134 -4.55 -7.77 -4.83
CA ILE A 134 -4.36 -7.16 -6.14
C ILE A 134 -4.76 -8.17 -7.23
N LEU A 135 -5.61 -7.75 -8.16
CA LEU A 135 -6.07 -8.55 -9.29
C LEU A 135 -5.79 -7.84 -10.61
N GLU A 136 -5.36 -8.59 -11.62
CA GLU A 136 -5.25 -8.14 -13.00
C GLU A 136 -6.34 -8.81 -13.84
N LYS A 137 -7.11 -8.03 -14.60
CA LYS A 137 -8.19 -8.56 -15.45
C LYS A 137 -8.15 -7.92 -16.84
N GLU A 138 -8.52 -8.72 -17.83
CA GLU A 138 -8.84 -8.25 -19.19
C GLU A 138 -10.36 -8.01 -19.28
N MET A 139 -10.76 -7.00 -20.06
CA MET A 139 -12.14 -6.57 -20.25
C MET A 139 -12.85 -7.34 -21.36
#